data_AF-A0A951T0A4-F1
#
_entry.id   AF-A0A951T0A4-F1
#
_cell.length_a   1.000
_cell.length_b   1.000
_cell.length_c   1.000
_cell.angle_alpha   90.00
_cell.angle_beta   90.00
_cell.angle_gamma   90.00
#
_symmetry.space_group_name_H-M   'P 1'
#
loop_
_entity.id
_entity.type
_entity.pdbx_description
1 polymer ?
#
loop_
_entity_poly.entity_id
_entity_poly.type
_entity_poly.pdbx_seq_one_letter_code
_entity_poly.pdbx_strand_id
1 'polypeptide(L)'
;MIILSCPVALLSRSNSEVIYAYRNYQGISPIKMILVGEIKSKIKSAEIFDKDSPFQDYDTRLDQVMVRVVNREGLKPGQKLYVIDKNAHHEKFRNGLIVGEIIVDSILTNPFYGLALTGKGILLRVREGQFVARTLETENLEKALQIKRRGDALKSRGQNAEAISEYLKAISADVDLADAHAALAELYAKEAAETGEYPIRAISHYRKAFKHRQNFDTNLDRYRFFVNYLAALRQARKIVENRYRNNENPLTEITDAVTVAEECMKISKHPDCKVEAALAYFDLMQFHSGRQSANHRTSYDNYRNKTGLLLKE
;
A
#
# COMPACT_ATOMS: atom_id res chain seq x y z
N MET A 1 0.42 -33.77 38.85
CA MET A 1 -0.47 -32.86 38.11
C MET A 1 -0.10 -31.44 38.50
N ILE A 2 0.88 -30.85 37.81
CA ILE A 2 1.40 -29.51 38.11
C ILE A 2 0.67 -28.56 37.16
N ILE A 3 -0.20 -27.72 37.70
CA ILE A 3 -0.93 -26.70 36.97
C ILE A 3 0.04 -25.55 36.73
N LEU A 4 0.60 -25.45 35.53
CA LEU A 4 1.29 -24.24 35.06
C LEU A 4 0.25 -23.15 34.83
N SER A 5 0.15 -22.21 35.75
CA SER A 5 -0.52 -20.94 35.51
C SER A 5 0.37 -20.07 34.60
N CYS A 6 -0.01 -19.97 33.32
CA CYS A 6 0.51 -18.92 32.45
C CYS A 6 0.21 -17.55 33.09
N PRO A 7 1.20 -16.68 33.31
CA PRO A 7 0.92 -15.30 33.66
C PRO A 7 0.30 -14.64 32.43
N VAL A 8 -0.98 -14.30 32.53
CA VAL A 8 -1.66 -13.39 31.61
C VAL A 8 -0.85 -12.09 31.62
N ALA A 9 -0.05 -11.88 30.59
CA ALA A 9 0.58 -10.60 30.35
C ALA A 9 -0.54 -9.58 30.20
N LEU A 10 -0.67 -8.69 31.19
CA LEU A 10 -1.51 -7.50 31.08
C LEU A 10 -1.08 -6.77 29.80
N LEU A 11 -1.90 -6.83 28.75
CA LEU A 11 -1.89 -5.79 27.73
C LEU A 11 -2.27 -4.50 28.46
N SER A 12 -1.27 -3.72 28.86
CA SER A 12 -1.49 -2.35 29.29
C SER A 12 -2.18 -1.65 28.12
N ARG A 13 -3.45 -1.31 28.30
CA ARG A 13 -4.20 -0.44 27.40
C ARG A 13 -3.44 0.89 27.40
N SER A 14 -2.51 1.07 26.48
CA SER A 14 -1.71 2.29 26.39
C SER A 14 -2.69 3.40 26.02
N ASN A 15 -3.08 4.22 27.00
CA ASN A 15 -3.86 5.41 26.70
C ASN A 15 -3.08 6.22 25.68
N SER A 16 -3.61 6.28 24.46
CA SER A 16 -3.00 6.98 23.35
C SER A 16 -2.87 8.45 23.73
N GLU A 17 -1.64 8.93 23.87
CA GLU A 17 -1.40 10.33 24.18
C GLU A 17 -1.83 11.18 22.98
N VAL A 18 -2.91 11.93 23.16
CA VAL A 18 -3.38 12.89 22.17
C VAL A 18 -2.54 14.16 22.27
N ILE A 19 -2.11 14.66 21.11
CA ILE A 19 -1.40 15.92 20.94
C ILE A 19 -2.14 16.77 19.89
N TYR A 20 -1.89 18.08 19.92
CA TYR A 20 -2.44 19.01 18.93
C TYR A 20 -1.29 19.60 18.12
N ALA A 21 -1.27 19.37 16.82
CA ALA A 21 -0.18 19.78 15.96
C ALA A 21 -0.60 20.87 14.99
N TYR A 22 0.31 21.81 14.71
CA TYR A 22 0.08 22.93 13.79
C TYR A 22 1.00 22.79 12.58
N ARG A 23 0.51 23.14 11.38
CA ARG A 23 1.36 23.19 10.17
C ARG A 23 2.25 24.43 10.12
N ASN A 24 1.81 25.51 10.76
CA ASN A 24 2.50 26.78 10.84
C ASN A 24 2.31 27.40 12.23
N TYR A 25 3.26 28.23 12.67
CA TYR A 25 3.16 28.93 13.96
C TYR A 25 1.97 29.90 14.06
N GLN A 26 1.47 30.36 12.91
CA GLN A 26 0.31 31.26 12.80
C GLN A 26 -1.01 30.51 12.56
N GLY A 27 -0.98 29.18 12.55
CA GLY A 27 -2.14 28.34 12.27
C GLY A 27 -3.14 28.38 13.40
N ILE A 28 -4.39 28.66 13.05
CA ILE A 28 -5.47 28.77 14.03
C ILE A 28 -6.15 27.41 14.27
N SER A 29 -6.05 26.48 13.32
CA SER A 29 -6.67 25.15 13.37
C SER A 29 -5.65 24.06 13.76
N PRO A 30 -5.66 23.59 15.02
CA PRO A 30 -4.84 22.45 15.41
C PRO A 30 -5.36 21.15 14.78
N ILE A 31 -4.43 20.31 14.34
CA ILE A 31 -4.71 18.95 13.91
C ILE A 31 -4.57 18.05 15.14
N LYS A 32 -5.65 17.38 15.52
CA LYS A 32 -5.64 16.42 16.62
C LYS A 32 -4.94 15.14 16.16
N MET A 33 -3.93 14.73 16.91
CA MET A 33 -3.03 13.63 16.56
C MET A 33 -2.81 12.69 17.74
N ILE A 34 -2.41 11.46 17.45
CA ILE A 34 -2.00 10.45 18.43
C ILE A 34 -0.48 10.32 18.37
N LEU A 35 0.17 10.45 19.53
CA LEU A 35 1.59 10.24 19.67
C LEU A 35 1.93 8.76 19.39
N VAL A 36 2.87 8.55 18.47
CA VAL A 36 3.37 7.23 18.07
C VAL A 36 4.66 6.90 18.82
N GLY A 37 5.60 7.85 18.87
CA GLY A 37 6.94 7.56 19.36
C GLY A 37 7.90 8.73 19.25
N GLU A 38 9.19 8.42 19.29
CA GLU A 38 10.29 9.40 19.34
C GLU A 38 11.42 8.99 18.41
N ILE A 39 11.99 9.93 17.67
CA ILE A 39 13.12 9.70 16.77
C ILE A 39 14.39 9.45 17.58
N LYS A 40 15.04 8.32 17.32
CA LYS A 40 16.31 7.93 17.97
C LYS A 40 17.52 8.06 17.07
N SER A 41 17.33 8.02 15.75
CA SER A 41 18.40 8.31 14.81
C SER A 41 17.86 8.85 13.51
N LYS A 42 18.69 9.64 12.82
CA LYS A 42 18.46 10.13 11.47
C LYS A 42 19.73 9.98 10.65
N ILE A 43 19.63 9.29 9.52
CA ILE A 43 20.74 9.08 8.59
C ILE A 43 20.31 9.46 7.17
N LYS A 44 21.27 9.87 6.33
CA LYS A 44 21.03 9.99 4.89
C LYS A 44 21.05 8.61 4.26
N SER A 45 20.10 8.33 3.37
CA SER A 45 20.09 7.05 2.64
C SER A 45 21.36 6.90 1.80
N ALA A 46 21.92 5.69 1.77
CA ALA A 46 23.17 5.41 1.05
C ALA A 46 22.98 5.32 -0.47
N GLU A 47 21.77 5.03 -0.94
CA GLU A 47 21.48 4.80 -2.35
C GLU A 47 21.49 6.12 -3.14
N ILE A 48 22.42 6.24 -4.09
CA ILE A 48 22.42 7.29 -5.13
C ILE A 48 21.68 6.70 -6.33
N PHE A 49 20.37 6.88 -6.39
CA PHE A 49 19.59 6.61 -7.59
C PHE A 49 19.46 7.88 -8.40
N ASP A 50 20.53 8.29 -9.08
CA ASP A 50 20.37 9.15 -10.26
C ASP A 50 21.67 9.23 -11.06
N LYS A 51 21.78 8.41 -12.10
CA LYS A 51 22.73 8.67 -13.20
C LYS A 51 22.13 9.55 -14.30
N ASP A 52 20.80 9.66 -14.36
CA ASP A 52 20.08 10.27 -15.50
C ASP A 52 19.20 11.49 -15.13
N SER A 53 19.18 11.94 -13.88
CA SER A 53 18.43 13.15 -13.52
C SER A 53 19.12 14.41 -14.02
N PRO A 54 18.38 15.37 -14.58
CA PRO A 54 18.91 16.68 -14.96
C PRO A 54 19.37 17.54 -13.76
N PHE A 55 19.19 17.06 -12.52
CA PHE A 55 19.55 17.73 -11.28
C PHE A 55 20.78 17.09 -10.60
N GLN A 56 21.83 16.75 -11.37
CA GLN A 56 23.03 16.07 -10.86
C GLN A 56 23.73 16.81 -9.70
N ASP A 57 23.56 18.12 -9.58
CA ASP A 57 24.16 18.95 -8.52
C ASP A 57 23.36 18.99 -7.20
N TYR A 58 22.19 18.35 -7.13
CA TYR A 58 21.33 18.37 -5.95
C TYR A 58 21.22 16.99 -5.29
N ASP A 59 21.40 16.95 -3.96
CA ASP A 59 21.14 15.72 -3.19
C ASP A 59 19.63 15.50 -3.02
N THR A 60 19.05 14.66 -3.89
CA THR A 60 17.64 14.26 -3.89
C THR A 60 17.34 13.10 -2.93
N ARG A 61 18.34 12.60 -2.20
CA ARG A 61 18.18 11.42 -1.34
C ARG A 61 17.27 11.69 -0.15
N LEU A 62 16.34 10.77 0.06
CA LEU A 62 15.49 10.75 1.24
C LEU A 62 16.32 10.47 2.49
N ASP A 63 15.98 11.17 3.57
CA ASP A 63 16.48 10.86 4.90
C ASP A 63 15.74 9.63 5.45
N GLN A 64 16.47 8.78 6.15
CA GLN A 64 15.92 7.66 6.88
C GLN A 64 15.99 7.95 8.38
N VAL A 65 14.89 7.69 9.09
CA VAL A 65 14.81 7.83 10.55
C VAL A 65 14.45 6.50 11.19
N MET A 66 14.96 6.30 12.39
CA MET A 66 14.49 5.26 13.30
C MET A 66 13.68 5.89 14.42
N VAL A 67 12.46 5.42 14.60
CA VAL A 67 11.53 5.90 15.61
C VAL A 67 11.29 4.79 16.61
N ARG A 68 11.56 5.04 17.90
CA ARG A 68 11.13 4.16 18.98
C ARG A 68 9.63 4.29 19.16
N VAL A 69 8.90 3.20 18.99
CA VAL A 69 7.44 3.17 19.04
C VAL A 69 7.00 2.99 20.50
N VAL A 70 6.17 3.91 20.96
CA VAL A 70 5.48 3.83 22.26
C VAL A 70 4.05 3.34 22.07
N ASN A 71 3.39 3.79 21.01
CA ASN A 71 2.04 3.36 20.65
C ASN A 71 2.06 2.62 19.31
N ARG A 72 1.82 1.30 19.35
CA ARG A 72 1.78 0.43 18.17
C ARG A 72 0.45 0.48 17.40
N GLU A 73 -0.62 0.92 18.04
CA GLU A 73 -1.98 0.77 17.51
C GLU A 73 -2.10 1.43 16.13
N GLY A 74 -2.64 0.69 15.16
CA GLY A 74 -2.89 1.20 13.80
C GLY A 74 -1.66 1.58 12.99
N LEU A 75 -0.45 1.15 13.38
CA LEU A 75 0.75 1.36 12.58
C LEU A 75 0.91 0.33 11.47
N LYS A 76 1.13 0.80 10.24
CA LYS A 76 1.37 -0.06 9.07
C LYS A 76 2.48 0.48 8.16
N PRO A 77 3.20 -0.39 7.43
CA PRO A 77 4.09 0.04 6.35
C PRO A 77 3.34 0.91 5.31
N GLY A 78 4.06 1.84 4.69
CA GLY A 78 3.52 2.82 3.75
C GLY A 78 2.64 3.92 4.37
N GLN A 79 2.37 3.86 5.68
CA GLN A 79 1.59 4.89 6.37
C GLN A 79 2.37 6.20 6.47
N LYS A 80 1.68 7.33 6.26
CA LYS A 80 2.24 8.65 6.52
C LYS A 80 2.13 9.00 8.00
N LEU A 81 3.27 9.34 8.61
CA LEU A 81 3.36 9.90 9.95
C LEU A 81 3.99 11.29 9.90
N TYR A 82 3.79 12.06 10.96
CA TYR A 82 4.22 13.44 11.07
C TYR A 82 5.24 13.58 12.19
N VAL A 83 6.33 14.29 11.91
CA VAL A 83 7.34 14.64 12.92
C VAL A 83 6.93 15.94 13.57
N ILE A 84 6.87 15.92 14.89
CA ILE A 84 6.38 17.00 15.72
C ILE A 84 7.51 17.54 16.58
N ASP A 85 7.78 18.83 16.41
CA ASP A 85 8.65 19.58 17.28
C ASP A 85 7.84 20.12 18.46
N LYS A 86 8.07 19.55 19.63
CA LYS A 86 7.38 19.88 20.88
C LYS A 86 8.37 20.53 21.83
N ASN A 87 7.98 21.62 22.47
CA ASN A 87 8.78 22.23 23.53
C ASN A 87 8.70 21.36 24.80
N ALA A 88 9.85 20.86 25.27
CA ALA A 88 9.93 19.92 26.40
C ALA A 88 9.37 20.48 27.72
N HIS A 89 9.36 21.80 27.88
CA HIS A 89 8.97 22.48 29.12
C HIS A 89 7.49 22.90 29.18
N HIS A 90 6.69 22.60 28.16
CA HIS A 90 5.30 23.09 28.08
C HIS A 90 4.29 22.04 28.55
N GLU A 91 4.16 21.85 29.87
CA GLU A 91 3.32 20.80 30.48
C GLU A 91 1.82 20.95 30.18
N LYS A 92 1.32 22.20 30.05
CA LYS A 92 -0.12 22.50 29.91
C LYS A 92 -0.66 22.42 28.49
N PHE A 93 0.20 22.55 27.48
CA PHE A 93 -0.23 22.51 26.08
C PHE A 93 0.63 21.49 25.36
N ARG A 94 0.03 20.32 25.08
CA ARG A 94 0.62 19.24 24.26
C ARG A 94 0.65 19.64 22.78
N ASN A 95 1.04 20.88 22.54
CA ASN A 95 1.01 21.51 21.24
C ASN A 95 2.40 21.37 20.61
N GLY A 96 2.44 21.10 19.32
CA GLY A 96 3.70 20.99 18.59
C GLY A 96 3.59 21.46 17.15
N LEU A 97 4.72 21.80 16.56
CA LEU A 97 4.78 22.15 15.14
C LEU A 97 5.10 20.90 14.32
N ILE A 98 4.36 20.68 13.23
CA ILE A 98 4.73 19.69 12.22
C ILE A 98 5.97 20.19 11.48
N VAL A 99 7.07 19.47 11.60
CA VAL A 99 8.37 19.84 11.00
C VAL A 99 8.83 18.89 9.89
N GLY A 100 8.13 17.77 9.70
CA GLY A 100 8.41 16.83 8.63
C GLY A 100 7.30 15.79 8.47
N GLU A 101 7.31 15.11 7.33
CA GLU A 101 6.46 13.97 7.03
C GLU A 101 7.35 12.76 6.73
N ILE A 102 7.03 11.61 7.33
CA ILE A 102 7.72 10.34 7.07
C ILE A 102 6.74 9.31 6.56
N ILE A 103 7.19 8.47 5.64
CA ILE A 103 6.47 7.27 5.21
C ILE A 103 7.11 6.09 5.93
N VAL A 104 6.31 5.29 6.64
CA VAL A 104 6.78 4.09 7.33
C VAL A 104 7.30 3.09 6.30
N ASP A 105 8.55 2.69 6.44
CA ASP A 105 9.24 1.76 5.55
C ASP A 105 9.16 0.34 6.13
N SER A 106 9.47 0.19 7.43
CA SER A 106 9.35 -1.09 8.13
C SER A 106 9.07 -0.91 9.62
N ILE A 107 8.53 -1.95 10.26
CA ILE A 107 8.29 -2.01 11.70
C ILE A 107 8.95 -3.28 12.23
N LEU A 108 9.87 -3.14 13.17
CA LEU A 108 10.73 -4.21 13.66
C LEU A 108 10.99 -4.09 15.16
N THR A 109 11.28 -5.22 15.80
CA THR A 109 11.64 -5.24 17.22
C THR A 109 13.16 -5.15 17.34
N ASN A 110 13.65 -4.07 17.93
CA ASN A 110 15.06 -3.85 18.23
C ASN A 110 15.36 -4.27 19.68
N PRO A 111 16.45 -5.00 19.96
CA PRO A 111 16.85 -5.37 21.33
C PRO A 111 17.03 -4.17 22.29
N PHE A 112 17.51 -3.03 21.79
CA PHE A 112 17.82 -1.85 22.61
C PHE A 112 16.61 -0.93 22.83
N TYR A 113 15.81 -0.72 21.80
CA TYR A 113 14.72 0.26 21.82
C TYR A 113 13.33 -0.37 21.94
N GLY A 114 13.24 -1.70 21.93
CA GLY A 114 11.97 -2.41 21.81
C GLY A 114 11.39 -2.24 20.41
N LEU A 115 10.08 -2.05 20.30
CA LEU A 115 9.44 -1.85 19.01
C LEU A 115 9.93 -0.54 18.37
N ALA A 116 10.43 -0.63 17.15
CA ALA A 116 10.90 0.50 16.36
C ALA A 116 10.28 0.46 14.97
N LEU A 117 10.14 1.63 14.36
CA LEU A 117 9.83 1.73 12.94
C LEU A 117 10.93 2.52 12.23
N THR A 118 11.19 2.15 10.98
CA THR A 118 11.98 2.96 10.07
C THR A 118 11.03 3.77 9.20
N GLY A 119 11.39 5.03 8.95
CA GLY A 119 10.63 5.90 8.06
C GLY A 119 11.55 6.63 7.11
N LYS A 120 11.04 6.98 5.93
CA LYS A 120 11.76 7.76 4.91
C LYS A 120 11.01 9.05 4.60
N GLY A 121 11.74 10.13 4.33
CA GLY A 121 11.15 11.40 3.94
C GLY A 121 12.18 12.48 3.63
N ILE A 122 11.71 13.68 3.30
CA ILE A 122 12.57 14.88 3.21
C ILE A 122 12.55 15.54 4.58
N LEU A 123 13.62 15.37 5.36
CA LEU A 123 13.60 15.62 6.80
C LEU A 123 14.60 16.69 7.22
N LEU A 124 14.75 17.77 6.45
CA LEU A 124 15.75 18.81 6.67
C LEU A 124 15.72 19.42 8.09
N ARG A 125 14.53 19.67 8.63
CA ARG A 125 14.33 20.28 9.97
C ARG A 125 14.20 19.25 11.09
N VAL A 126 14.25 17.97 10.77
CA VAL A 126 14.04 16.89 11.73
C VAL A 126 15.34 16.53 12.45
N ARG A 127 15.23 16.31 13.76
CA ARG A 127 16.33 16.00 14.68
C ARG A 127 15.97 14.82 15.58
N GLU A 128 16.99 14.21 16.17
CA GLU A 128 16.82 13.21 17.23
C GLU A 128 16.09 13.82 18.44
N GLY A 129 15.31 13.01 19.14
CA GLY A 129 14.48 13.43 20.27
C GLY A 129 13.13 14.04 19.89
N GLN A 130 12.89 14.35 18.61
CA GLN A 130 11.58 14.82 18.16
C GLN A 130 10.54 13.69 18.15
N PHE A 131 9.28 14.08 18.34
CA PHE A 131 8.19 13.13 18.43
C PHE A 131 7.62 12.80 17.06
N VAL A 132 7.04 11.61 16.94
CA VAL A 132 6.30 11.19 15.75
C VAL A 132 4.86 10.94 16.15
N ALA A 133 3.94 11.42 15.33
CA ALA A 133 2.53 11.31 15.57
C ALA A 133 1.76 10.98 14.29
N ARG A 134 0.57 10.43 14.47
CA ARG A 134 -0.38 10.09 13.41
C ARG A 134 -1.66 10.89 13.59
N THR A 135 -2.43 11.15 12.54
CA THR A 135 -3.71 11.87 12.67
C THR A 135 -4.76 10.98 13.36
N LEU A 136 -5.84 11.58 13.88
CA LEU A 136 -6.98 10.75 14.28
C LEU A 136 -7.63 10.03 13.08
N GLU A 137 -7.53 10.64 11.90
CA GLU A 137 -8.01 10.06 10.64
C GLU A 137 -7.20 8.85 10.20
N THR A 138 -5.95 8.69 10.65
CA THR A 138 -5.19 7.45 10.48
C THR A 138 -5.78 6.35 11.37
N GLU A 139 -6.93 5.85 10.93
CA GLU A 139 -7.45 4.50 10.85
C GLU A 139 -7.30 3.59 12.07
N ASN A 140 -8.46 3.06 12.47
CA ASN A 140 -8.52 1.96 13.43
C ASN A 140 -8.41 0.65 12.67
N LEU A 141 -7.16 0.26 12.36
CA LEU A 141 -6.83 -0.96 11.64
C LEU A 141 -7.51 -2.20 12.26
N GLU A 142 -7.48 -2.33 13.58
CA GLU A 142 -8.06 -3.49 14.28
C GLU A 142 -9.58 -3.57 14.09
N LYS A 143 -10.27 -2.44 14.26
CA LYS A 143 -11.71 -2.34 14.01
C LYS A 143 -12.03 -2.63 12.53
N ALA A 144 -11.27 -2.09 11.61
CA ALA A 144 -11.49 -2.29 10.18
C ALA A 144 -11.29 -3.77 9.78
N LEU A 145 -10.25 -4.42 10.30
CA LEU A 145 -10.01 -5.86 10.11
C LEU A 145 -11.14 -6.71 10.69
N GLN A 146 -11.65 -6.36 11.88
CA GLN A 146 -12.79 -7.06 12.48
C GLN A 146 -14.05 -6.96 11.60
N ILE A 147 -14.37 -5.77 11.11
CA ILE A 147 -15.50 -5.55 10.20
C ILE A 147 -15.29 -6.32 8.88
N LYS A 148 -14.07 -6.29 8.33
CA LYS A 148 -13.73 -7.03 7.11
C LYS A 148 -13.94 -8.54 7.29
N ARG A 149 -13.48 -9.12 8.40
CA ARG A 149 -13.68 -10.56 8.71
C ARG A 149 -15.17 -10.92 8.79
N ARG A 150 -16.02 -10.02 9.29
CA ARG A 150 -17.46 -10.20 9.26
C ARG A 150 -18.00 -10.22 7.81
N GLY A 151 -17.51 -9.32 6.97
CA GLY A 151 -17.80 -9.33 5.53
C GLY A 151 -17.39 -10.65 4.86
N ASP A 152 -16.21 -11.18 5.18
CA ASP A 152 -15.74 -12.48 4.65
C ASP A 152 -16.66 -13.63 5.07
N ALA A 153 -17.11 -13.65 6.33
CA ALA A 153 -18.05 -14.65 6.81
C ALA A 153 -19.40 -14.58 6.08
N LEU A 154 -19.91 -13.37 5.78
CA LEU A 154 -21.14 -13.18 4.99
C LEU A 154 -20.95 -13.62 3.54
N LYS A 155 -19.83 -13.24 2.92
CA LYS A 155 -19.44 -13.68 1.57
C LYS A 155 -19.38 -15.21 1.48
N SER A 156 -18.78 -15.88 2.47
CA SER A 156 -18.71 -17.36 2.50
C SER A 156 -20.08 -18.04 2.58
N ARG A 157 -21.12 -17.35 3.06
CA ARG A 157 -22.51 -17.81 3.10
C ARG A 157 -23.30 -17.43 1.84
N GLY A 158 -22.66 -16.80 0.87
CA GLY A 158 -23.31 -16.30 -0.36
C GLY A 158 -24.08 -14.99 -0.18
N GLN A 159 -24.00 -14.35 0.99
CA GLN A 159 -24.72 -13.10 1.30
C GLN A 159 -23.95 -11.88 0.76
N ASN A 160 -23.83 -11.79 -0.57
CA ASN A 160 -22.94 -10.81 -1.22
C ASN A 160 -23.30 -9.35 -0.94
N ALA A 161 -24.59 -8.99 -0.92
CA ALA A 161 -25.03 -7.62 -0.66
C ALA A 161 -24.66 -7.15 0.75
N GLU A 162 -24.81 -8.03 1.75
CA GLU A 162 -24.45 -7.77 3.14
C GLU A 162 -22.92 -7.71 3.31
N ALA A 163 -22.19 -8.58 2.61
CA ALA A 163 -20.73 -8.55 2.57
C ALA A 163 -20.21 -7.23 1.99
N ILE A 164 -20.79 -6.74 0.90
CA ILE A 164 -20.47 -5.41 0.32
C ILE A 164 -20.66 -4.31 1.37
N SER A 165 -21.79 -4.32 2.08
CA SER A 165 -22.06 -3.33 3.15
C SER A 165 -20.98 -3.36 4.25
N GLU A 166 -20.59 -4.55 4.71
CA GLU A 166 -19.53 -4.67 5.72
C GLU A 166 -18.15 -4.27 5.16
N TYR A 167 -17.81 -4.60 3.91
CA TYR A 167 -16.56 -4.13 3.31
C TYR A 167 -16.51 -2.60 3.16
N LEU A 168 -17.61 -1.96 2.80
CA LEU A 168 -17.71 -0.49 2.78
C LEU A 168 -17.54 0.11 4.19
N LYS A 169 -18.10 -0.52 5.22
CA LYS A 169 -17.88 -0.12 6.62
C LYS A 169 -16.41 -0.31 7.03
N ALA A 170 -15.76 -1.39 6.60
CA ALA A 170 -14.34 -1.60 6.86
C ALA A 170 -13.49 -0.51 6.20
N ILE A 171 -13.78 -0.16 4.94
CA ILE A 171 -13.14 0.95 4.22
C ILE A 171 -13.43 2.30 4.89
N SER A 172 -14.60 2.49 5.49
CA SER A 172 -14.89 3.72 6.26
C SER A 172 -14.09 3.83 7.57
N ALA A 173 -13.67 2.70 8.13
CA ALA A 173 -12.86 2.63 9.34
C ALA A 173 -11.35 2.69 9.04
N ASP A 174 -10.93 2.14 7.90
CA ASP A 174 -9.59 2.20 7.32
C ASP A 174 -9.71 2.27 5.79
N VAL A 175 -9.62 3.49 5.26
CA VAL A 175 -9.71 3.87 3.84
C VAL A 175 -8.60 3.24 3.01
N ASP A 176 -7.43 3.01 3.60
CA ASP A 176 -6.26 2.43 2.95
C ASP A 176 -6.18 0.90 3.16
N LEU A 177 -7.24 0.25 3.65
CA LEU A 177 -7.26 -1.19 3.95
C LEU A 177 -7.30 -2.01 2.65
N ALA A 178 -6.11 -2.42 2.21
CA ALA A 178 -5.92 -3.18 0.99
C ALA A 178 -6.81 -4.45 0.93
N ASP A 179 -6.94 -5.18 2.04
CA ASP A 179 -7.76 -6.39 2.15
C ASP A 179 -9.25 -6.13 1.89
N ALA A 180 -9.80 -5.04 2.43
CA ALA A 180 -11.21 -4.69 2.22
C ALA A 180 -11.46 -4.20 0.79
N HIS A 181 -10.53 -3.41 0.24
CA HIS A 181 -10.55 -3.02 -1.16
C HIS A 181 -10.49 -4.22 -2.11
N ALA A 182 -9.61 -5.19 -1.86
CA ALA A 182 -9.49 -6.40 -2.67
C ALA A 182 -10.74 -7.28 -2.59
N ALA A 183 -11.29 -7.50 -1.39
CA ALA A 183 -12.47 -8.31 -1.20
C ALA A 183 -13.72 -7.70 -1.86
N LEU A 184 -13.88 -6.37 -1.76
CA LEU A 184 -14.94 -5.65 -2.45
C LEU A 184 -14.76 -5.68 -3.98
N ALA A 185 -13.53 -5.53 -4.46
CA ALA A 185 -13.22 -5.61 -5.88
C ALA A 185 -13.53 -6.99 -6.48
N GLU A 186 -13.29 -8.08 -5.72
CA GLU A 186 -13.62 -9.44 -6.13
C GLU A 186 -15.13 -9.62 -6.35
N LEU A 187 -15.96 -9.09 -5.43
CA LEU A 187 -17.42 -9.14 -5.58
C LEU A 187 -17.89 -8.34 -6.80
N TYR A 188 -17.34 -7.15 -7.03
CA TYR A 188 -17.66 -6.35 -8.22
C TYR A 188 -17.15 -6.96 -9.52
N ALA A 189 -16.00 -7.66 -9.50
CA ALA A 189 -15.49 -8.36 -10.66
C ALA A 189 -16.42 -9.52 -11.04
N LYS A 190 -16.90 -10.26 -10.04
CA LYS A 190 -17.88 -11.33 -10.24
C LYS A 190 -19.20 -10.80 -10.81
N GLU A 191 -19.74 -9.73 -10.23
CA GLU A 191 -20.95 -9.06 -10.75
C GLU A 191 -20.77 -8.65 -12.22
N ALA A 192 -19.65 -8.00 -12.56
CA ALA A 192 -19.35 -7.60 -13.93
C ALA A 192 -19.16 -8.80 -14.88
N ALA A 193 -18.63 -9.92 -14.39
CA ALA A 193 -18.47 -11.13 -15.18
C ALA A 193 -19.82 -11.80 -15.50
N GLU A 194 -20.77 -11.74 -14.56
CA GLU A 194 -22.13 -12.26 -14.74
C GLU A 194 -22.95 -11.39 -15.69
N THR A 195 -22.81 -10.05 -15.61
CA THR A 195 -23.52 -9.12 -16.51
C THR A 195 -22.84 -8.94 -17.86
N GLY A 196 -21.55 -9.29 -17.98
CA GLY A 196 -20.73 -9.00 -19.16
C GLY A 196 -20.33 -7.53 -19.28
N GLU A 197 -20.57 -6.72 -18.24
CA GLU A 197 -20.23 -5.31 -18.22
C GLU A 197 -18.74 -5.08 -17.97
N TYR A 198 -18.27 -3.89 -18.33
CA TYR A 198 -16.90 -3.50 -18.05
C TYR A 198 -16.70 -3.31 -16.52
N PRO A 199 -15.68 -3.94 -15.90
CA PRO A 199 -15.55 -4.00 -14.44
C PRO A 199 -14.94 -2.71 -13.84
N ILE A 200 -15.54 -1.53 -14.08
CA ILE A 200 -15.04 -0.22 -13.63
C ILE A 200 -14.87 -0.20 -12.10
N ARG A 201 -15.90 -0.62 -11.36
CA ARG A 201 -15.88 -0.62 -9.89
C ARG A 201 -14.78 -1.54 -9.36
N ALA A 202 -14.66 -2.74 -9.91
CA ALA A 202 -13.64 -3.69 -9.50
C ALA A 202 -12.23 -3.14 -9.73
N ILE A 203 -11.94 -2.66 -10.95
CA ILE A 203 -10.62 -2.10 -11.29
C ILE A 203 -10.25 -0.93 -10.38
N SER A 204 -11.20 -0.03 -10.10
CA SER A 204 -10.97 1.10 -9.19
C SER A 204 -10.55 0.64 -7.78
N HIS A 205 -11.26 -0.34 -7.22
CA HIS A 205 -10.92 -0.87 -5.90
C HIS A 205 -9.64 -1.70 -5.91
N TYR A 206 -9.37 -2.47 -6.97
CA TYR A 206 -8.09 -3.18 -7.12
C TYR A 206 -6.90 -2.23 -7.21
N ARG A 207 -7.00 -1.11 -7.95
CA ARG A 207 -5.95 -0.08 -8.00
C ARG A 207 -5.65 0.50 -6.62
N LYS A 208 -6.70 0.77 -5.82
CA LYS A 208 -6.53 1.20 -4.42
C LYS A 208 -5.83 0.14 -3.57
N ALA A 209 -6.24 -1.13 -3.67
CA ALA A 209 -5.56 -2.23 -2.99
C ALA A 209 -4.09 -2.37 -3.43
N PHE A 210 -3.80 -2.20 -4.73
CA PHE A 210 -2.46 -2.28 -5.29
C PHE A 210 -1.52 -1.20 -4.75
N LYS A 211 -2.05 0.02 -4.57
CA LYS A 211 -1.30 1.14 -3.96
C LYS A 211 -0.83 0.78 -2.54
N HIS A 212 -1.64 0.06 -1.79
CA HIS A 212 -1.35 -0.38 -0.42
C HIS A 212 -0.99 -1.88 -0.32
N ARG A 213 -0.48 -2.48 -1.41
CA ARG A 213 -0.22 -3.93 -1.52
C ARG A 213 0.78 -4.52 -0.52
N GLN A 214 1.49 -3.67 0.21
CA GLN A 214 2.40 -4.11 1.27
C GLN A 214 1.66 -4.43 2.57
N ASN A 215 0.39 -4.03 2.69
CA ASN A 215 -0.42 -4.08 3.92
C ASN A 215 -1.40 -5.26 3.97
N PHE A 216 -1.26 -6.25 3.09
CA PHE A 216 -1.97 -7.53 3.20
C PHE A 216 -1.45 -8.33 4.40
N ASP A 217 -2.36 -8.94 5.15
CA ASP A 217 -2.06 -9.74 6.36
C ASP A 217 -1.09 -10.89 6.07
N THR A 218 -1.33 -11.62 4.98
CA THR A 218 -0.47 -12.75 4.56
C THR A 218 0.01 -12.61 3.12
N ASN A 219 1.15 -13.24 2.82
CA ASN A 219 1.63 -13.36 1.43
C ASN A 219 0.65 -14.16 0.55
N LEU A 220 -0.13 -15.07 1.14
CA LEU A 220 -1.16 -15.82 0.43
C LEU A 220 -2.31 -14.91 0.00
N ASP A 221 -2.78 -14.02 0.87
CA ASP A 221 -3.84 -13.07 0.55
C ASP A 221 -3.38 -12.07 -0.51
N ARG A 222 -2.13 -11.62 -0.40
CA ARG A 222 -1.49 -10.77 -1.39
C ARG A 222 -1.38 -11.46 -2.75
N TYR A 223 -0.98 -12.72 -2.78
CA TYR A 223 -0.93 -13.54 -3.99
C TYR A 223 -2.33 -13.69 -4.62
N ARG A 224 -3.34 -14.05 -3.83
CA ARG A 224 -4.73 -14.17 -4.27
C ARG A 224 -5.25 -12.86 -4.85
N PHE A 225 -4.94 -11.75 -4.20
CA PHE A 225 -5.26 -10.41 -4.70
C PHE A 225 -4.67 -10.16 -6.09
N PHE A 226 -3.38 -10.46 -6.32
CA PHE A 226 -2.77 -10.24 -7.64
C PHE A 226 -3.42 -11.09 -8.72
N VAL A 227 -3.66 -12.37 -8.46
CA VAL A 227 -4.32 -13.27 -9.42
C VAL A 227 -5.73 -12.76 -9.76
N ASN A 228 -6.52 -12.38 -8.75
CA ASN A 228 -7.86 -11.85 -8.95
C ASN A 228 -7.86 -10.50 -9.71
N TYR A 229 -6.88 -9.64 -9.44
CA TYR A 229 -6.73 -8.37 -10.15
C TYR A 229 -6.36 -8.60 -11.63
N LEU A 230 -5.39 -9.50 -11.90
CA LEU A 230 -4.99 -9.86 -13.26
C LEU A 230 -6.16 -10.47 -14.05
N ALA A 231 -6.96 -11.31 -13.40
CA ALA A 231 -8.18 -11.86 -14.00
C ALA A 231 -9.20 -10.76 -14.37
N ALA A 232 -9.43 -9.79 -13.48
CA ALA A 232 -10.32 -8.66 -13.75
C ALA A 232 -9.80 -7.75 -14.89
N LEU A 233 -8.48 -7.52 -14.95
CA LEU A 233 -7.84 -6.78 -16.05
C LEU A 233 -7.96 -7.55 -17.37
N ARG A 234 -7.83 -8.88 -17.37
CA ARG A 234 -8.09 -9.72 -18.55
C ARG A 234 -9.53 -9.60 -19.03
N GLN A 235 -10.50 -9.67 -18.12
CA GLN A 235 -11.91 -9.50 -18.46
C GLN A 235 -12.17 -8.13 -19.11
N ALA A 236 -11.65 -7.06 -18.50
CA ALA A 236 -11.77 -5.71 -19.04
C ALA A 236 -11.20 -5.59 -20.45
N ARG A 237 -10.03 -6.20 -20.70
CA ARG A 237 -9.39 -6.19 -22.02
C ARG A 237 -10.24 -6.91 -23.07
N LYS A 238 -10.80 -8.07 -22.76
CA LYS A 238 -11.68 -8.82 -23.68
C LYS A 238 -12.90 -8.00 -24.13
N ILE A 239 -13.45 -7.17 -23.25
CA ILE A 239 -14.60 -6.28 -23.56
C ILE A 239 -14.18 -5.12 -24.48
N VAL A 240 -12.92 -4.70 -24.38
CA VAL A 240 -12.39 -3.46 -24.96
C VAL A 240 -11.57 -3.70 -26.24
N GLU A 241 -11.18 -4.95 -26.52
CA GLU A 241 -10.31 -5.40 -27.61
C GLU A 241 -10.68 -4.79 -28.99
N ASN A 242 -11.96 -4.63 -29.29
CA ASN A 242 -12.43 -4.06 -30.55
C ASN A 242 -12.55 -2.53 -30.55
N ARG A 243 -12.62 -1.90 -29.37
CA ARG A 243 -13.07 -0.50 -29.21
C ARG A 243 -11.92 0.51 -29.31
N TYR A 244 -10.66 0.09 -29.12
CA TYR A 244 -9.48 0.97 -29.04
C TYR A 244 -8.26 0.50 -29.83
N ARG A 245 -8.46 -0.30 -30.87
CA ARG A 245 -7.37 -0.80 -31.74
C ARG A 245 -6.50 0.32 -32.33
N ASN A 246 -7.06 1.53 -32.48
CA ASN A 246 -6.42 2.70 -33.08
C ASN A 246 -5.78 3.66 -32.06
N ASN A 247 -5.78 3.34 -30.75
CA ASN A 247 -5.13 4.22 -29.77
C ASN A 247 -3.62 4.33 -30.02
N GLU A 248 -3.06 5.52 -29.82
CA GLU A 248 -1.61 5.74 -29.89
C GLU A 248 -0.87 5.03 -28.75
N ASN A 249 -1.48 5.01 -27.56
CA ASN A 249 -0.92 4.42 -26.34
C ASN A 249 -1.60 3.11 -25.95
N PRO A 250 -0.89 2.18 -25.29
CA PRO A 250 -1.48 0.95 -24.78
C PRO A 250 -2.56 1.28 -23.75
N LEU A 251 -3.59 0.43 -23.69
CA LEU A 251 -4.64 0.56 -22.68
C LEU A 251 -4.03 0.52 -21.27
N THR A 252 -4.56 1.36 -20.37
CA THR A 252 -4.08 1.44 -18.99
C THR A 252 -4.16 0.09 -18.28
N GLU A 253 -5.13 -0.73 -18.66
CA GLU A 253 -5.35 -2.07 -18.13
C GLU A 253 -4.25 -3.06 -18.54
N ILE A 254 -3.68 -2.88 -19.73
CA ILE A 254 -2.55 -3.69 -20.20
C ILE A 254 -1.28 -3.28 -19.43
N THR A 255 -1.05 -1.97 -19.26
CA THR A 255 0.10 -1.49 -18.49
C THR A 255 0.00 -1.87 -17.01
N ASP A 256 -1.20 -1.75 -16.43
CA ASP A 256 -1.49 -2.21 -15.07
C ASP A 256 -1.19 -3.71 -14.96
N ALA A 257 -1.66 -4.53 -15.91
CA ALA A 257 -1.44 -5.97 -15.88
C ALA A 257 0.04 -6.35 -15.85
N VAL A 258 0.90 -5.66 -16.62
CA VAL A 258 2.35 -5.89 -16.57
C VAL A 258 2.91 -5.56 -15.19
N THR A 259 2.61 -4.37 -14.66
CA THR A 259 3.13 -3.97 -13.34
C THR A 259 2.69 -4.92 -12.23
N VAL A 260 1.43 -5.37 -12.27
CA VAL A 260 0.85 -6.29 -11.30
C VAL A 260 1.47 -7.67 -11.42
N ALA A 261 1.68 -8.16 -12.64
CA ALA A 261 2.28 -9.46 -12.88
C ALA A 261 3.75 -9.52 -12.46
N GLU A 262 4.52 -8.45 -12.72
CA GLU A 262 5.90 -8.33 -12.24
C GLU A 262 5.97 -8.38 -10.70
N GLU A 263 5.06 -7.70 -10.00
CA GLU A 263 4.98 -7.77 -8.53
C GLU A 263 4.52 -9.16 -8.04
N CYS A 264 3.60 -9.83 -8.73
CA CYS A 264 3.16 -11.20 -8.44
C CYS A 264 4.33 -12.18 -8.46
N MET A 265 5.17 -12.11 -9.50
CA MET A 265 6.34 -12.98 -9.69
C MET A 265 7.43 -12.78 -8.62
N LYS A 266 7.53 -11.58 -8.02
CA LYS A 266 8.47 -11.34 -6.90
C LYS A 266 8.07 -12.08 -5.63
N ILE A 267 6.78 -12.37 -5.46
CA ILE A 267 6.22 -12.90 -4.20
C ILE A 267 5.97 -14.40 -4.29
N SER A 268 5.63 -14.92 -5.47
CA SER A 268 5.32 -16.34 -5.66
C SER A 268 5.97 -16.91 -6.90
N LYS A 269 6.48 -18.14 -6.78
CA LYS A 269 6.95 -18.97 -7.91
C LYS A 269 5.82 -19.79 -8.54
N HIS A 270 4.57 -19.59 -8.09
CA HIS A 270 3.43 -20.34 -8.60
C HIS A 270 3.23 -20.07 -10.11
N PRO A 271 2.90 -21.10 -10.91
CA PRO A 271 2.74 -20.96 -12.36
C PRO A 271 1.70 -19.91 -12.76
N ASP A 272 0.64 -19.71 -11.98
CA ASP A 272 -0.40 -18.71 -12.30
C ASP A 272 0.19 -17.31 -12.50
N CYS A 273 1.09 -16.84 -11.62
CA CYS A 273 1.73 -15.53 -11.81
C CYS A 273 2.51 -15.46 -13.13
N LYS A 274 3.21 -16.55 -13.50
CA LYS A 274 3.97 -16.63 -14.76
C LYS A 274 3.05 -16.63 -15.98
N VAL A 275 1.95 -17.38 -15.93
CA VAL A 275 0.95 -17.45 -17.01
C VAL A 275 0.29 -16.09 -17.21
N GLU A 276 -0.14 -15.44 -16.13
CA GLU A 276 -0.71 -14.09 -16.20
C GLU A 276 0.29 -13.06 -16.74
N ALA A 277 1.55 -13.14 -16.32
CA ALA A 277 2.63 -12.30 -16.84
C ALA A 277 2.86 -12.52 -18.34
N ALA A 278 2.91 -13.79 -18.78
CA ALA A 278 3.10 -14.13 -20.19
C ALA A 278 1.95 -13.59 -21.05
N LEU A 279 0.71 -13.67 -20.57
CA LEU A 279 -0.46 -13.10 -21.25
C LEU A 279 -0.39 -11.57 -21.32
N ALA A 280 -0.03 -10.90 -20.23
CA ALA A 280 0.12 -9.44 -20.22
C ALA A 280 1.20 -8.96 -21.21
N TYR A 281 2.35 -9.64 -21.27
CA TYR A 281 3.41 -9.33 -22.24
C TYR A 281 3.00 -9.65 -23.67
N PHE A 282 2.28 -10.76 -23.89
CA PHE A 282 1.73 -11.11 -25.19
C PHE A 282 0.79 -10.02 -25.71
N ASP A 283 -0.05 -9.45 -24.86
CA ASP A 283 -0.98 -8.38 -25.26
C ASP A 283 -0.24 -7.08 -25.64
N LEU A 284 0.84 -6.73 -24.93
CA LEU A 284 1.70 -5.61 -25.35
C LEU A 284 2.47 -5.91 -26.64
N MET A 285 2.94 -7.14 -26.81
CA MET A 285 3.56 -7.57 -28.06
C MET A 285 2.56 -7.42 -29.22
N GLN A 286 1.32 -7.88 -29.05
CA GLN A 286 0.26 -7.73 -30.06
C GLN A 286 -0.03 -6.26 -30.37
N PHE A 287 -0.13 -5.43 -29.34
CA PHE A 287 -0.28 -3.98 -29.50
C PHE A 287 0.81 -3.42 -30.42
N HIS A 288 2.07 -3.75 -30.19
CA HIS A 288 3.16 -3.24 -31.02
C HIS A 288 3.27 -3.88 -32.43
N SER A 289 2.70 -5.07 -32.64
CA SER A 289 2.91 -5.89 -33.85
C SER A 289 2.42 -5.29 -35.18
N GLY A 290 1.60 -4.23 -35.14
CA GLY A 290 1.08 -3.56 -36.35
C GLY A 290 1.60 -2.15 -36.61
N ARG A 291 2.56 -1.63 -35.82
CA ARG A 291 2.98 -0.22 -35.89
C ARG A 291 4.36 -0.07 -36.51
N GLN A 292 4.52 0.92 -37.41
CA GLN A 292 5.72 1.03 -38.27
C GLN A 292 6.93 1.75 -37.63
N SER A 293 6.77 2.42 -36.48
CA SER A 293 7.86 3.15 -35.82
C SER A 293 8.96 2.22 -35.28
N ALA A 294 10.23 2.64 -35.36
CA ALA A 294 11.39 1.92 -34.83
C ALA A 294 11.27 1.64 -33.32
N ASN A 295 10.68 2.56 -32.56
CA ASN A 295 10.43 2.37 -31.12
C ASN A 295 9.46 1.21 -30.88
N HIS A 296 8.40 1.09 -31.69
CA HIS A 296 7.44 -0.01 -31.56
C HIS A 296 8.05 -1.36 -31.94
N ARG A 297 8.96 -1.42 -32.91
CA ARG A 297 9.69 -2.66 -33.24
C ARG A 297 10.57 -3.11 -32.06
N THR A 298 11.28 -2.18 -31.45
CA THR A 298 12.12 -2.47 -30.27
C THR A 298 11.27 -2.97 -29.09
N SER A 299 10.13 -2.32 -28.82
CA SER A 299 9.18 -2.77 -27.81
C SER A 299 8.60 -4.14 -28.12
N TYR A 300 8.23 -4.41 -29.38
CA TYR A 300 7.74 -5.71 -29.83
C TYR A 300 8.74 -6.82 -29.53
N ASP A 301 10.01 -6.66 -29.93
CA ASP A 301 11.04 -7.67 -29.72
C ASP A 301 11.32 -7.91 -28.22
N ASN A 302 11.31 -6.85 -27.42
CA ASN A 302 11.45 -6.95 -25.97
C ASN A 302 10.32 -7.79 -25.35
N TYR A 303 9.06 -7.45 -25.63
CA TYR A 303 7.92 -8.19 -25.08
C TYR A 303 7.84 -9.62 -25.62
N ARG A 304 8.16 -9.84 -26.90
CA ARG A 304 8.27 -11.18 -27.48
C ARG A 304 9.29 -12.04 -26.73
N ASN A 305 10.47 -11.49 -26.44
CA ASN A 305 11.49 -12.20 -25.68
C ASN A 305 11.04 -12.49 -24.25
N LYS A 306 10.44 -11.52 -23.54
CA LYS A 306 9.88 -11.72 -22.20
C LYS A 306 8.79 -12.79 -22.17
N THR A 307 7.84 -12.76 -23.11
CA THR A 307 6.80 -13.78 -23.24
C THR A 307 7.41 -15.16 -23.52
N GLY A 308 8.37 -15.23 -24.45
CA GLY A 308 9.04 -16.47 -24.80
C GLY A 308 9.86 -17.09 -23.67
N LEU A 309 10.47 -16.27 -22.81
CA LEU A 309 11.18 -16.75 -21.61
C LEU A 309 10.21 -17.38 -20.61
N LEU A 310 9.06 -16.73 -20.35
CA LEU A 310 8.09 -17.22 -19.38
C LEU A 310 7.34 -18.48 -19.82
N LEU A 311 7.18 -18.71 -21.13
CA LEU A 311 6.50 -19.90 -21.67
C LEU A 311 7.41 -21.11 -21.87
N LYS A 312 8.73 -20.95 -21.74
CA LYS A 312 9.72 -22.03 -21.89
C LYS A 312 10.05 -22.74 -20.58
N GLU A 313 9.78 -22.12 -19.44
CA GLU A 313 10.02 -22.64 -18.09
C GLU A 313 8.78 -23.35 -17.52
#